data_AF-A0A3D1NT73-F1
#
_entry.id   AF-A0A3D1NT73-F1
#
_cell.length_a   1.000
_cell.length_b   1.000
_cell.length_c   1.000
_cell.angle_alpha   90.00
_cell.angle_beta   90.00
_cell.angle_gamma   90.00
#
_symmetry.space_group_name_H-M   'P 1'
#
loop_
_entity.id
_entity.type
_entity.pdbx_description
1 polymer ?
#
loop_
_entity_poly.entity_id
_entity_poly.type
_entity_poly.pdbx_seq_one_letter_code
_entity_poly.pdbx_strand_id
1 'polypeptide(L)'
;MYHQDPIPSEKARFEYLHSFYSKINRGISRPSLLVHKLLNFLYGCNLLSDKLFLSLKFRLKMGGGINWKSPHTFNEKLQWLKLYNRRPEYTIMADKIEAKKWVAERIGEKYIIPTLGVWTKAEEVDFDTLPDKFVIKCNHNSGTGMYICKDKQQMDVQKVRNGLRTGLQEDYFHHNGEWPYKNIKPRIIAEQYIEDKKSHELYDYKFFCFNGKVKLFKIDFDRFTEHHANYYTPTGEILPLVETAYPPQFDRIISMPSTLPQMISLAETLSCGIPFLRVDFYTIGMDIFFGELTFFPTSGMTPFEPKDWDKKLGDMLILPTKNK
;
A
#
# COMPACT_ATOMS: atom_id res chain seq x y z
N MET A 1 -48.91 9.50 2.41
CA MET A 1 -48.40 10.01 3.70
C MET A 1 -46.91 10.27 3.53
N TYR A 2 -46.49 11.53 3.56
CA TYR A 2 -45.08 11.88 3.51
C TYR A 2 -44.43 11.50 4.85
N HIS A 3 -43.52 10.53 4.84
CA HIS A 3 -42.64 10.29 5.99
C HIS A 3 -41.69 11.48 6.10
N GLN A 4 -41.88 12.30 7.14
CA GLN A 4 -40.88 13.27 7.55
C GLN A 4 -39.77 12.51 8.27
N ASP A 5 -38.55 12.62 7.76
CA ASP A 5 -37.37 12.14 8.47
C ASP A 5 -37.28 12.84 9.84
N PRO A 6 -36.90 12.12 10.91
CA PRO A 6 -36.79 12.70 12.23
C PRO A 6 -35.74 13.82 12.23
N ILE A 7 -36.14 14.96 12.79
CA ILE A 7 -35.30 16.13 13.00
C ILE A 7 -34.05 15.68 13.80
N PRO A 8 -32.83 15.79 13.25
CA PRO A 8 -31.63 15.33 13.94
C PRO A 8 -31.46 16.09 15.25
N SER A 9 -31.09 15.36 16.31
CA SER A 9 -30.90 15.94 17.64
C SER A 9 -29.89 17.09 17.61
N GLU A 10 -30.04 18.04 18.53
CA GLU A 10 -29.20 19.23 18.60
C GLU A 10 -27.70 18.88 18.70
N LYS A 11 -27.38 17.79 19.41
CA LYS A 11 -26.04 17.20 19.50
C LYS A 11 -25.53 16.69 18.13
N ALA A 12 -26.36 15.97 17.38
CA ALA A 12 -25.99 15.47 16.05
C ALA A 12 -25.77 16.61 15.04
N ARG A 13 -26.56 17.69 15.13
CA ARG A 13 -26.37 18.91 14.33
C ARG A 13 -25.07 19.62 14.68
N PHE A 14 -24.76 19.74 15.98
CA PHE A 14 -23.52 20.36 16.46
C PHE A 14 -22.28 19.55 16.02
N GLU A 15 -22.30 18.22 16.18
CA GLU A 15 -21.20 17.34 15.75
C GLU A 15 -20.99 17.37 14.23
N TYR A 16 -22.09 17.41 13.44
CA TYR A 16 -22.03 17.55 12.00
C TYR A 16 -21.42 18.89 11.58
N LEU A 17 -21.92 20.00 12.15
CA LEU A 17 -21.40 21.35 11.88
C LEU A 17 -19.93 21.46 12.30
N HIS A 18 -19.55 20.94 13.46
CA HIS A 18 -18.18 20.97 13.94
C HIS A 18 -17.23 20.12 13.06
N SER A 19 -17.69 18.96 12.58
CA SER A 19 -16.95 18.13 11.60
C SER A 19 -16.82 18.83 10.25
N PHE A 20 -17.87 19.52 9.80
CA PHE A 20 -17.89 20.29 8.57
C PHE A 20 -16.96 21.51 8.65
N TYR A 21 -17.04 22.30 9.72
CA TYR A 21 -16.15 23.44 9.99
C TYR A 21 -14.70 22.99 10.18
N SER A 22 -14.41 21.87 10.85
CA SER A 22 -13.03 21.37 10.98
C SER A 22 -12.46 20.93 9.62
N LYS A 23 -13.27 20.30 8.76
CA LYS A 23 -12.87 19.94 7.39
C LYS A 23 -12.62 21.18 6.51
N ILE A 24 -13.41 22.24 6.66
CA ILE A 24 -13.24 23.52 5.97
C ILE A 24 -11.98 24.24 6.48
N ASN A 25 -11.82 24.40 7.79
CA ASN A 25 -10.64 25.04 8.39
C ASN A 25 -9.34 24.29 8.05
N ARG A 26 -9.38 22.96 7.96
CA ARG A 26 -8.22 22.15 7.54
C ARG A 26 -7.88 22.33 6.05
N GLY A 27 -8.87 22.69 5.22
CA GLY A 27 -8.67 23.03 3.82
C GLY A 27 -8.11 24.44 3.62
N ILE A 28 -8.63 25.42 4.37
CA ILE A 28 -8.20 26.83 4.33
C ILE A 28 -6.77 27.01 4.88
N SER A 29 -6.41 26.27 5.93
CA SER A 29 -5.05 26.30 6.53
C SER A 29 -4.00 25.51 5.73
N ARG A 30 -4.41 24.73 4.72
CA ARG A 30 -3.51 23.94 3.86
C ARG A 30 -3.97 24.00 2.39
N PRO A 31 -3.68 25.09 1.67
CA PRO A 31 -4.11 25.28 0.27
C PRO A 31 -3.71 24.13 -0.66
N SER A 32 -2.55 23.50 -0.39
CA SER A 32 -2.08 22.32 -1.13
C SER A 32 -3.07 21.15 -1.06
N LEU A 33 -3.78 20.92 0.05
CA LEU A 33 -4.79 19.86 0.16
C LEU A 33 -6.00 20.12 -0.72
N LEU A 34 -6.43 21.38 -0.84
CA LEU A 34 -7.53 21.75 -1.74
C LEU A 34 -7.14 21.53 -3.21
N VAL A 35 -5.91 21.92 -3.59
CA VAL A 35 -5.38 21.66 -4.94
C VAL A 35 -5.32 20.15 -5.22
N HIS A 36 -4.90 19.33 -4.27
CA HIS A 36 -4.89 17.87 -4.43
C HIS A 36 -6.30 17.29 -4.64
N LYS A 37 -7.29 17.75 -3.87
CA LYS A 37 -8.68 17.31 -4.02
C LYS A 37 -9.24 17.72 -5.37
N LEU A 38 -9.02 18.96 -5.80
CA LEU A 38 -9.43 19.45 -7.11
C LEU A 38 -8.78 18.63 -8.22
N LEU A 39 -7.46 18.40 -8.14
CA LEU A 39 -6.73 17.62 -9.14
C LEU A 39 -7.28 16.20 -9.28
N ASN A 40 -7.54 15.51 -8.16
CA ASN A 40 -8.15 14.18 -8.17
C ASN A 40 -9.59 14.22 -8.72
N PHE A 41 -10.38 15.24 -8.37
CA PHE A 41 -11.74 15.42 -8.90
C PHE A 41 -11.73 15.59 -10.43
N LEU A 42 -10.90 16.50 -10.94
CA LEU A 42 -10.76 16.71 -12.38
C LEU A 42 -10.29 15.44 -13.10
N TYR A 43 -9.41 14.66 -12.49
CA TYR A 43 -8.97 13.37 -13.02
C TYR A 43 -10.12 12.35 -13.04
N GLY A 44 -10.90 12.22 -11.96
CA GLY A 44 -12.08 11.36 -11.90
C GLY A 44 -13.20 11.76 -12.87
N CYS A 45 -13.31 13.04 -13.21
CA CYS A 45 -14.19 13.54 -14.25
C CYS A 45 -13.63 13.36 -15.68
N ASN A 46 -12.48 12.68 -15.85
CA ASN A 46 -11.78 12.50 -17.12
C ASN A 46 -11.39 13.81 -17.83
N LEU A 47 -11.25 14.91 -17.08
CA LEU A 47 -10.85 16.23 -17.61
C LEU A 47 -9.33 16.37 -17.74
N LEU A 48 -8.56 15.41 -17.24
CA LEU A 48 -7.11 15.38 -17.31
C LEU A 48 -6.66 14.03 -17.88
N SER A 49 -5.72 14.07 -18.84
CA SER A 49 -5.01 12.85 -19.25
C SER A 49 -4.16 12.31 -18.11
N ASP A 50 -3.93 10.98 -18.06
CA ASP A 50 -3.05 10.34 -17.06
C ASP A 50 -1.70 11.07 -16.95
N LYS A 51 -1.09 11.42 -18.09
CA LYS A 51 0.21 12.10 -18.13
C LYS A 51 0.16 13.49 -17.49
N LEU A 52 -0.90 14.27 -17.76
CA LEU A 52 -1.05 15.60 -17.18
C LEU A 52 -1.32 15.51 -15.67
N PHE A 53 -2.23 14.61 -15.27
CA PHE A 53 -2.53 14.34 -13.86
C PHE A 53 -1.27 13.97 -13.06
N LEU A 54 -0.51 12.98 -13.53
CA LEU A 54 0.74 12.57 -12.88
C LEU A 54 1.78 13.69 -12.84
N SER A 55 1.92 14.48 -13.91
CA SER A 55 2.86 15.60 -13.95
C SER A 55 2.54 16.68 -12.92
N LEU A 56 1.27 17.06 -12.80
CA LEU A 56 0.82 18.06 -11.83
C LEU A 56 0.98 17.54 -10.41
N LYS A 57 0.59 16.29 -10.17
CA LYS A 57 0.67 15.67 -8.84
C LYS A 57 2.12 15.52 -8.37
N PHE A 58 3.01 15.09 -9.26
CA PHE A 58 4.43 14.99 -8.99
C PHE A 58 5.03 16.35 -8.64
N ARG A 59 4.70 17.41 -9.40
CA ARG A 59 5.17 18.76 -9.09
C ARG A 59 4.70 19.24 -7.71
N LEU A 60 3.45 18.96 -7.35
CA LEU A 60 2.91 19.35 -6.04
C LEU A 60 3.55 18.60 -4.87
N LYS A 61 3.94 17.33 -5.07
CA LYS A 61 4.51 16.46 -4.03
C LYS A 61 6.03 16.56 -3.91
N MET A 62 6.71 16.63 -5.05
CA MET A 62 8.16 16.51 -5.16
C MET A 62 8.85 17.86 -5.45
N GLY A 63 8.09 18.92 -5.76
CA GLY A 63 8.61 20.24 -6.14
C GLY A 63 9.20 20.33 -7.55
N GLY A 64 9.64 19.21 -8.14
CA GLY A 64 10.20 19.11 -9.49
C GLY A 64 9.22 18.68 -10.58
N GLY A 65 9.64 18.68 -11.84
CA GLY A 65 8.88 18.13 -12.97
C GLY A 65 9.41 16.77 -13.42
N ILE A 66 8.58 15.95 -14.07
CA ILE A 66 9.00 14.66 -14.63
C ILE A 66 9.62 14.88 -16.01
N ASN A 67 10.84 14.39 -16.25
CA ASN A 67 11.39 14.29 -17.60
C ASN A 67 10.84 13.02 -18.30
N TRP A 68 9.69 13.14 -18.97
CA TRP A 68 9.05 12.01 -19.64
C TRP A 68 9.84 11.38 -20.80
N LYS A 69 10.82 12.10 -21.37
CA LYS A 69 11.66 11.59 -22.47
C LYS A 69 12.84 10.78 -21.93
N SER A 70 13.43 11.23 -20.83
CA SER A 70 14.57 10.61 -20.17
C SER A 70 14.42 10.80 -18.65
N PRO A 71 13.62 9.95 -17.97
CA PRO A 71 13.48 10.04 -16.52
C PRO A 71 14.75 9.52 -15.83
N HIS A 72 15.25 10.24 -14.84
CA HIS A 72 16.53 9.94 -14.19
C HIS A 72 16.35 9.38 -12.79
N THR A 73 15.47 9.97 -11.98
CA THR A 73 15.27 9.55 -10.60
C THR A 73 14.33 8.35 -10.50
N PHE A 74 14.38 7.62 -9.39
CA PHE A 74 13.52 6.49 -9.13
C PHE A 74 12.05 6.89 -9.15
N ASN A 75 11.69 7.97 -8.45
CA ASN A 75 10.32 8.47 -8.44
C ASN A 75 9.84 8.90 -9.84
N GLU A 76 10.67 9.55 -10.67
CA GLU A 76 10.33 9.85 -12.06
C GLU A 76 10.09 8.58 -12.88
N LYS A 77 10.97 7.58 -12.73
CA LYS A 77 10.87 6.29 -13.42
C LYS A 77 9.63 5.51 -13.00
N LEU A 78 9.22 5.57 -11.73
CA LEU A 78 7.95 5.00 -11.28
C LEU A 78 6.75 5.66 -11.99
N GLN A 79 6.74 6.99 -12.13
CA GLN A 79 5.67 7.66 -12.89
C GLN A 79 5.69 7.28 -14.37
N TRP A 80 6.87 7.08 -14.95
CA TRP A 80 7.02 6.56 -16.31
C TRP A 80 6.40 5.16 -16.44
N LEU A 81 6.68 4.26 -15.50
CA LEU A 81 6.14 2.90 -15.50
C LEU A 81 4.61 2.87 -15.38
N LYS A 82 4.00 3.75 -14.56
CA LYS A 82 2.53 3.88 -14.48
C LYS A 82 1.87 4.16 -15.83
N LEU A 83 2.54 4.89 -16.72
CA LEU A 83 2.01 5.23 -18.04
C LEU A 83 2.31 4.17 -19.10
N TYR A 84 3.54 3.64 -19.12
CA TYR A 84 4.05 2.92 -20.29
C TYR A 84 4.36 1.44 -20.04
N ASN A 85 4.41 0.97 -18.79
CA ASN A 85 4.60 -0.43 -18.44
C ASN A 85 3.31 -1.03 -17.85
N ARG A 86 2.30 -1.17 -18.72
CA ARG A 86 0.97 -1.66 -18.35
C ARG A 86 0.79 -3.08 -18.87
N ARG A 87 0.71 -4.06 -17.97
CA ARG A 87 0.52 -5.48 -18.29
C ARG A 87 -0.68 -6.03 -17.51
N PRO A 88 -1.66 -6.70 -18.14
CA PRO A 88 -2.84 -7.23 -17.44
C PRO A 88 -2.52 -8.07 -16.19
N GLU A 89 -1.39 -8.79 -16.22
CA GLU A 89 -0.89 -9.56 -15.09
C GLU A 89 -0.68 -8.72 -13.82
N TYR A 90 -0.31 -7.44 -13.93
CA TYR A 90 -0.09 -6.59 -12.76
C TYR A 90 -1.37 -6.33 -11.96
N THR A 91 -2.54 -6.37 -12.61
CA THR A 91 -3.82 -6.32 -11.90
C THR A 91 -4.06 -7.56 -11.06
N ILE A 92 -3.66 -8.74 -11.55
CA ILE A 92 -3.72 -9.99 -10.79
C ILE A 92 -2.78 -9.89 -9.58
N MET A 93 -1.56 -9.40 -9.79
CA MET A 93 -0.54 -9.26 -8.76
C MET A 93 -0.88 -8.21 -7.68
N ALA A 94 -1.66 -7.19 -8.03
CA ALA A 94 -2.09 -6.14 -7.10
C ALA A 94 -3.39 -6.49 -6.34
N ASP A 95 -4.20 -7.43 -6.83
CA ASP A 95 -5.38 -7.94 -6.12
C ASP A 95 -4.95 -8.88 -5.00
N LYS A 96 -5.12 -8.49 -3.72
CA LYS A 96 -4.71 -9.30 -2.57
C LYS A 96 -5.27 -10.73 -2.56
N ILE A 97 -6.40 -10.98 -3.22
CA ILE A 97 -6.97 -12.33 -3.33
C ILE A 97 -6.27 -13.12 -4.43
N GLU A 98 -6.18 -12.57 -5.65
CA GLU A 98 -5.62 -13.30 -6.79
C GLU A 98 -4.08 -13.39 -6.74
N ALA A 99 -3.42 -12.39 -6.14
CA ALA A 99 -1.98 -12.38 -5.91
C ALA A 99 -1.53 -13.60 -5.11
N LYS A 100 -2.33 -14.06 -4.13
CA LYS A 100 -2.01 -15.27 -3.35
C LYS A 100 -1.86 -16.50 -4.22
N LYS A 101 -2.78 -16.72 -5.17
CA LYS A 101 -2.70 -17.85 -6.11
C LYS A 101 -1.50 -17.70 -7.04
N TRP A 102 -1.30 -16.50 -7.58
CA TRP A 102 -0.18 -16.20 -8.48
C TRP A 102 1.18 -16.43 -7.81
N VAL A 103 1.31 -16.07 -6.52
CA VAL A 103 2.50 -16.28 -5.70
C VAL A 103 2.65 -17.76 -5.34
N ALA A 104 1.59 -18.43 -4.91
CA ALA A 104 1.58 -19.85 -4.58
C ALA A 104 2.08 -20.72 -5.74
N GLU A 105 1.66 -20.44 -6.97
CA GLU A 105 2.12 -21.16 -8.17
C GLU A 105 3.63 -21.03 -8.43
N ARG A 106 4.26 -19.95 -7.95
CA ARG A 106 5.67 -19.63 -8.22
C ARG A 106 6.62 -20.02 -7.11
N ILE A 107 6.21 -19.83 -5.86
CA ILE A 107 7.05 -20.11 -4.71
C ILE A 107 6.49 -21.19 -3.78
N GLY A 108 5.23 -21.60 -3.96
CA GLY A 108 4.58 -22.67 -3.19
C GLY A 108 3.61 -22.15 -2.13
N GLU A 109 2.56 -22.94 -1.87
CA GLU A 109 1.48 -22.59 -0.94
C GLU A 109 1.92 -22.35 0.50
N LYS A 110 3.02 -22.99 0.94
CA LYS A 110 3.54 -22.87 2.31
C LYS A 110 3.88 -21.44 2.73
N TYR A 111 4.07 -20.54 1.76
CA TYR A 111 4.36 -19.13 2.01
C TYR A 111 3.11 -18.26 2.09
N ILE A 112 1.91 -18.79 1.84
CA ILE A 112 0.67 -18.01 1.81
C ILE A 112 -0.01 -18.04 3.17
N ILE A 113 -0.35 -16.85 3.70
CA ILE A 113 -1.19 -16.75 4.90
C ILE A 113 -2.57 -17.35 4.60
N PRO A 114 -3.09 -18.28 5.41
CA PRO A 114 -4.39 -18.89 5.17
C PRO A 114 -5.51 -17.87 5.01
N THR A 115 -6.31 -18.05 3.95
CA THR A 115 -7.52 -17.26 3.70
C THR A 115 -8.69 -17.91 4.43
N LEU A 116 -9.35 -17.16 5.30
CA LEU A 116 -10.50 -17.62 6.10
C LEU A 116 -11.82 -17.45 5.36
N GLY A 117 -11.91 -16.50 4.44
CA GLY A 117 -13.09 -16.29 3.61
C GLY A 117 -12.94 -15.12 2.65
N VAL A 118 -13.82 -15.11 1.64
CA VAL A 118 -13.89 -14.06 0.61
C VAL A 118 -15.36 -13.72 0.36
N TRP A 119 -15.69 -12.43 0.34
CA TRP A 119 -17.06 -11.95 0.17
C TRP A 119 -17.12 -10.78 -0.80
N THR A 120 -18.30 -10.53 -1.35
CA THR A 120 -18.56 -9.39 -2.24
C THR A 120 -19.26 -8.24 -1.54
N LYS A 121 -19.93 -8.53 -0.41
CA LYS A 121 -20.65 -7.53 0.40
C LYS A 121 -20.28 -7.65 1.86
N ALA A 122 -20.35 -6.54 2.58
CA ALA A 122 -20.03 -6.50 4.01
C ALA A 122 -21.08 -7.26 4.86
N GLU A 123 -22.29 -7.44 4.34
CA GLU A 123 -23.38 -8.17 4.97
C GLU A 123 -23.21 -9.69 4.87
N GLU A 124 -22.45 -10.18 3.90
CA GLU A 124 -22.19 -11.61 3.69
C GLU A 124 -21.17 -12.17 4.70
N VAL A 125 -20.47 -11.28 5.41
CA VAL A 125 -19.47 -11.66 6.41
C VAL A 125 -20.16 -12.14 7.69
N ASP A 126 -20.12 -13.45 7.91
CA ASP A 126 -20.49 -14.06 9.18
C ASP A 126 -19.28 -14.07 10.13
N PHE A 127 -19.22 -13.07 11.01
CA PHE A 127 -18.13 -12.90 11.96
C PHE A 127 -18.09 -14.01 13.04
N ASP A 128 -19.19 -14.72 13.28
CA ASP A 128 -19.22 -15.78 14.29
C ASP A 128 -18.43 -17.01 13.82
N THR A 129 -18.38 -17.25 12.51
CA THR A 129 -17.58 -18.31 11.88
C THR A 129 -16.07 -18.04 11.87
N LEU A 130 -15.66 -16.78 12.05
CA LEU A 130 -14.24 -16.41 12.08
C LEU A 130 -13.60 -16.75 13.44
N PRO A 131 -12.30 -17.07 13.47
CA PRO A 131 -11.57 -17.30 14.73
C PRO A 131 -11.55 -16.05 15.61
N ASP A 132 -11.08 -16.18 16.86
CA ASP A 132 -11.01 -15.04 17.79
C ASP A 132 -10.02 -13.94 17.35
N LYS A 133 -9.05 -14.29 16.49
CA LYS A 133 -8.09 -13.36 15.89
C LYS A 133 -8.03 -13.53 14.37
N PHE A 134 -8.17 -12.43 13.64
CA PHE A 134 -8.10 -12.41 12.17
C PHE A 134 -7.79 -11.00 11.65
N VAL A 135 -7.39 -10.90 10.39
CA VAL A 135 -7.33 -9.63 9.66
C VAL A 135 -8.38 -9.66 8.56
N ILE A 136 -9.28 -8.68 8.50
CA ILE A 136 -10.25 -8.54 7.41
C ILE A 136 -10.01 -7.24 6.67
N LYS A 137 -9.97 -7.29 5.33
CA LYS A 137 -9.62 -6.13 4.50
C LYS A 137 -10.25 -6.19 3.11
N CYS A 138 -10.33 -5.04 2.45
CA CYS A 138 -10.63 -4.99 1.02
C CYS A 138 -9.40 -5.39 0.20
N ASN A 139 -9.63 -6.05 -0.94
CA ASN A 139 -8.55 -6.60 -1.75
C ASN A 139 -7.78 -5.56 -2.60
N HIS A 140 -8.47 -4.50 -3.03
CA HIS A 140 -8.03 -3.61 -4.10
C HIS A 140 -7.41 -2.28 -3.63
N ASN A 141 -7.44 -1.99 -2.32
CA ASN A 141 -7.03 -0.70 -1.76
C ASN A 141 -6.01 -0.85 -0.63
N SER A 142 -5.71 0.24 0.08
CA SER A 142 -4.88 0.20 1.29
C SER A 142 -5.48 1.05 2.41
N GLY A 143 -5.57 0.49 3.61
CA GLY A 143 -6.06 1.17 4.82
C GLY A 143 -7.58 1.20 4.96
N THR A 144 -8.31 1.72 3.98
CA THR A 144 -9.78 1.85 4.08
C THR A 144 -10.46 0.47 4.03
N GLY A 145 -11.36 0.20 4.96
CA GLY A 145 -12.03 -1.10 5.03
C GLY A 145 -11.11 -2.24 5.47
N MET A 146 -10.07 -1.93 6.26
CA MET A 146 -9.25 -2.91 6.96
C MET A 146 -9.58 -2.89 8.47
N TYR A 147 -9.64 -4.08 9.08
CA TYR A 147 -9.76 -4.26 10.52
C TYR A 147 -8.88 -5.43 10.99
N ILE A 148 -8.17 -5.23 12.09
CA ILE A 148 -7.33 -6.24 12.73
C ILE A 148 -8.03 -6.64 14.03
N CYS A 149 -8.60 -7.85 14.04
CA CYS A 149 -9.23 -8.43 15.22
C CYS A 149 -8.17 -9.15 16.06
N LYS A 150 -7.85 -8.61 17.23
CA LYS A 150 -6.99 -9.27 18.24
C LYS A 150 -7.78 -9.94 19.37
N ASP A 151 -9.04 -9.54 19.52
CA ASP A 151 -10.02 -10.09 20.46
C ASP A 151 -11.41 -9.84 19.88
N LYS A 152 -12.09 -10.91 19.43
CA LYS A 152 -13.42 -10.84 18.81
C LYS A 152 -14.49 -10.32 19.77
N GLN A 153 -14.31 -10.45 21.09
CA GLN A 153 -15.28 -9.97 22.08
C GLN A 153 -15.31 -8.44 22.18
N GLN A 154 -14.22 -7.77 21.79
CA GLN A 154 -14.12 -6.31 21.79
C GLN A 154 -14.51 -5.67 20.45
N MET A 155 -14.94 -6.48 19.48
CA MET A 155 -15.22 -6.03 18.13
C MET A 155 -16.57 -5.33 18.03
N ASP A 156 -16.56 -4.08 17.57
CA ASP A 156 -17.77 -3.41 17.08
C ASP A 156 -18.07 -3.84 15.64
N VAL A 157 -18.86 -4.90 15.52
CA VAL A 157 -19.27 -5.51 14.23
C VAL A 157 -19.85 -4.47 13.28
N GLN A 158 -20.67 -3.54 13.77
CA GLN A 158 -21.35 -2.57 12.92
C GLN A 158 -20.35 -1.53 12.37
N LYS A 159 -19.38 -1.10 13.19
CA LYS A 159 -18.29 -0.23 12.75
C LYS A 159 -17.40 -0.92 11.72
N VAL A 160 -17.03 -2.18 11.93
CA VAL A 160 -16.25 -2.97 10.96
C VAL A 160 -17.01 -3.09 9.64
N ARG A 161 -18.29 -3.45 9.68
CA ARG A 161 -19.16 -3.54 8.49
C ARG A 161 -19.24 -2.22 7.73
N ASN A 162 -19.42 -1.10 8.43
CA ASN A 162 -19.43 0.24 7.80
C ASN A 162 -18.08 0.60 7.17
N GLY A 163 -16.97 0.25 7.82
CA GLY A 163 -15.63 0.37 7.26
C GLY A 163 -15.46 -0.44 5.97
N LEU A 164 -15.91 -1.69 5.95
CA LEU A 164 -15.88 -2.56 4.76
C LEU A 164 -16.73 -1.99 3.61
N ARG A 165 -17.95 -1.52 3.89
CA ARG A 165 -18.79 -0.84 2.88
C ARG A 165 -18.07 0.37 2.27
N THR A 166 -17.40 1.15 3.11
CA THR A 166 -16.66 2.34 2.67
C THR A 166 -15.47 1.94 1.81
N GLY A 167 -14.70 0.92 2.22
CA GLY A 167 -13.58 0.39 1.45
C GLY A 167 -13.98 -0.19 0.10
N LEU A 168 -15.11 -0.92 0.03
CA LEU A 168 -15.63 -1.49 -1.22
C LEU A 168 -16.04 -0.43 -2.26
N GLN A 169 -16.33 0.80 -1.84
CA GLN A 169 -16.70 1.91 -2.72
C GLN A 169 -15.49 2.72 -3.19
N GLU A 170 -14.29 2.43 -2.69
CA GLU A 170 -13.10 3.19 -3.03
C GLU A 170 -12.62 2.86 -4.43
N ASP A 171 -12.41 3.89 -5.24
CA ASP A 171 -11.70 3.74 -6.50
C ASP A 171 -10.21 4.04 -6.28
N TYR A 172 -9.48 2.98 -5.90
CA TYR A 172 -8.08 3.13 -5.49
C TYR A 172 -7.17 3.62 -6.62
N PHE A 173 -7.48 3.28 -7.87
CA PHE A 173 -6.77 3.76 -9.04
C PHE A 173 -6.81 5.28 -9.16
N HIS A 174 -7.99 5.89 -8.96
CA HIS A 174 -8.18 7.34 -9.12
C HIS A 174 -7.43 8.17 -8.07
N HIS A 175 -7.02 7.57 -6.95
CA HIS A 175 -6.17 8.28 -6.01
C HIS A 175 -4.87 8.72 -6.64
N ASN A 176 -4.21 7.89 -7.45
CA ASN A 176 -2.81 8.13 -7.83
C ASN A 176 -2.44 7.69 -9.26
N GLY A 177 -3.43 7.30 -10.07
CA GLY A 177 -3.23 6.82 -11.44
C GLY A 177 -2.45 5.51 -11.48
N GLU A 178 -2.55 4.68 -10.44
CA GLU A 178 -1.79 3.45 -10.29
C GLU A 178 -2.45 2.32 -11.07
N TRP A 179 -2.09 2.23 -12.35
CA TRP A 179 -2.74 1.36 -13.33
C TRP A 179 -3.01 -0.10 -12.89
N PRO A 180 -2.13 -0.80 -12.13
CA PRO A 180 -2.41 -2.15 -11.64
C PRO A 180 -3.75 -2.27 -10.91
N TYR A 181 -4.16 -1.25 -10.15
CA TYR A 181 -5.41 -1.27 -9.38
C TYR A 181 -6.67 -0.99 -10.22
N LYS A 182 -6.53 -0.52 -11.47
CA LYS A 182 -7.64 0.02 -12.29
C LYS A 182 -8.81 -0.94 -12.49
N ASN A 183 -8.52 -2.23 -12.67
CA ASN A 183 -9.52 -3.22 -13.07
C ASN A 183 -9.75 -4.30 -11.99
N ILE A 184 -9.27 -4.08 -10.76
CA ILE A 184 -9.51 -5.02 -9.67
C ILE A 184 -10.98 -4.94 -9.27
N LYS A 185 -11.66 -6.09 -9.22
CA LYS A 185 -13.03 -6.16 -8.71
C LYS A 185 -13.00 -6.07 -7.17
N PRO A 186 -13.66 -5.07 -6.55
CA PRO A 186 -13.70 -4.93 -5.09
C PRO A 186 -14.34 -6.14 -4.42
N ARG A 187 -13.61 -6.74 -3.48
CA ARG A 187 -14.03 -7.85 -2.62
C ARG A 187 -13.41 -7.69 -1.23
N ILE A 188 -13.95 -8.43 -0.28
CA ILE A 188 -13.46 -8.53 1.10
C ILE A 188 -12.73 -9.87 1.24
N ILE A 189 -11.60 -9.87 1.92
CA ILE A 189 -10.86 -11.06 2.32
C ILE A 189 -10.61 -11.05 3.83
N ALA A 190 -10.83 -12.18 4.49
CA ALA A 190 -10.35 -12.43 5.84
C ALA A 190 -9.16 -13.40 5.81
N GLU A 191 -8.15 -13.12 6.62
CA GLU A 191 -6.90 -13.88 6.71
C GLU A 191 -6.62 -14.26 8.16
N GLN A 192 -5.94 -15.39 8.33
CA GLN A 192 -5.44 -15.79 9.64
C GLN A 192 -4.53 -14.70 10.21
N TYR A 193 -4.77 -14.33 11.46
CA TYR A 193 -3.89 -13.42 12.19
C TYR A 193 -2.59 -14.15 12.57
N ILE A 194 -1.46 -13.56 12.22
CA ILE A 194 -0.13 -14.06 12.56
C ILE A 194 0.53 -13.11 13.58
N GLU A 195 1.19 -13.69 14.58
CA GLU A 195 1.90 -12.95 15.62
C GLU A 195 3.19 -13.68 15.98
N ASP A 196 4.30 -12.96 16.08
CA ASP A 196 5.48 -13.49 16.75
C ASP A 196 5.28 -13.36 18.25
N LYS A 197 5.02 -14.47 18.92
CA LYS A 197 4.80 -14.51 20.37
C LYS A 197 6.05 -14.18 21.19
N LYS A 198 7.25 -14.26 20.60
CA LYS A 198 8.51 -13.99 21.32
C LYS A 198 8.83 -12.50 21.35
N SER A 199 8.76 -11.84 20.20
CA SER A 199 9.06 -10.41 20.08
C SER A 199 7.83 -9.53 20.33
N HIS A 200 6.61 -10.09 20.20
CA HIS A 200 5.35 -9.36 20.11
C HIS A 200 5.30 -8.31 18.98
N GLU A 201 6.30 -8.30 18.10
CA GLU A 201 6.46 -7.36 17.01
C GLU A 201 6.64 -8.13 15.70
N LEU A 202 5.71 -7.93 14.77
CA LEU A 202 5.80 -8.54 13.46
C LEU A 202 6.48 -7.57 12.49
N TYR A 203 7.78 -7.77 12.27
CA TYR A 203 8.53 -7.03 11.26
C TYR A 203 8.02 -7.29 9.84
N ASP A 204 7.84 -6.23 9.08
CA ASP A 204 7.44 -6.27 7.67
C ASP A 204 8.66 -5.98 6.80
N TYR A 205 9.20 -7.03 6.17
CA TYR A 205 10.39 -6.98 5.33
C TYR A 205 9.98 -6.70 3.89
N LYS A 206 10.32 -5.51 3.39
CA LYS A 206 9.92 -5.02 2.07
C LYS A 206 11.12 -4.97 1.14
N PHE A 207 11.24 -5.98 0.28
CA PHE A 207 12.36 -6.13 -0.64
C PHE A 207 12.14 -5.33 -1.92
N PHE A 208 13.06 -4.41 -2.23
CA PHE A 208 12.99 -3.58 -3.42
C PHE A 208 13.75 -4.26 -4.55
N CYS A 209 13.01 -4.82 -5.50
CA CYS A 209 13.55 -5.55 -6.63
C CYS A 209 13.63 -4.65 -7.87
N PHE A 210 14.84 -4.49 -8.40
CA PHE A 210 15.14 -3.74 -9.61
C PHE A 210 15.55 -4.73 -10.70
N ASN A 211 14.77 -4.79 -11.77
CA ASN A 211 14.95 -5.70 -12.91
C ASN A 211 15.12 -7.16 -12.47
N GLY A 212 14.28 -7.61 -11.52
CA GLY A 212 14.31 -8.97 -10.97
C GLY A 212 15.36 -9.25 -9.91
N LYS A 213 16.08 -8.22 -9.41
CA LYS A 213 17.13 -8.37 -8.40
C LYS A 213 16.92 -7.49 -7.19
N VAL A 214 17.05 -8.06 -5.99
CA VAL A 214 16.96 -7.28 -4.74
C VAL A 214 18.20 -6.39 -4.64
N LYS A 215 18.00 -5.07 -4.54
CA LYS A 215 19.10 -4.11 -4.35
C LYS A 215 19.19 -3.58 -2.93
N LEU A 216 18.06 -3.57 -2.24
CA LEU A 216 17.92 -3.17 -0.84
C LEU A 216 16.58 -3.70 -0.33
N PHE A 217 16.40 -3.67 0.98
CA PHE A 217 15.11 -3.89 1.60
C PHE A 217 14.87 -2.89 2.73
N LYS A 218 13.59 -2.73 3.10
CA LYS A 218 13.12 -1.88 4.19
C LYS A 218 12.54 -2.78 5.26
N ILE A 219 12.79 -2.49 6.53
CA ILE A 219 12.05 -3.09 7.64
C ILE A 219 11.18 -2.01 8.25
N ASP A 220 9.87 -2.24 8.25
CA ASP A 220 8.92 -1.41 8.99
C ASP A 220 8.70 -2.02 10.38
N PHE A 221 8.78 -1.18 11.41
CA PHE A 221 8.62 -1.56 12.82
C PHE A 221 7.75 -0.53 13.56
N ASP A 222 7.25 -0.91 14.73
CA ASP A 222 6.36 -0.10 15.58
C ASP A 222 5.11 0.43 14.84
N ARG A 223 4.62 -0.33 13.84
CA ARG A 223 3.56 0.08 12.88
C ARG A 223 2.22 0.46 13.49
N PHE A 224 1.95 0.03 14.72
CA PHE A 224 0.70 0.28 15.43
C PHE A 224 0.84 1.33 16.55
N THR A 225 2.04 1.88 16.74
CA THR A 225 2.36 2.92 17.74
C THR A 225 2.97 4.13 17.02
N GLU A 226 4.27 4.10 16.74
CA GLU A 226 5.01 5.12 16.01
C GLU A 226 5.72 4.44 14.83
N HIS A 227 5.12 4.53 13.63
CA HIS A 227 5.60 3.78 12.48
C HIS A 227 6.96 4.31 11.98
N HIS A 228 8.00 3.52 12.21
CA HIS A 228 9.36 3.78 11.76
C HIS A 228 9.81 2.79 10.69
N ALA A 229 10.84 3.18 9.95
CA ALA A 229 11.48 2.27 9.02
C ALA A 229 12.94 2.58 8.75
N ASN A 230 13.73 1.51 8.61
CA ASN A 230 15.12 1.57 8.19
C ASN A 230 15.31 0.80 6.89
N TYR A 231 16.27 1.22 6.08
CA TYR A 231 16.67 0.56 4.85
C TYR A 231 18.00 -0.17 5.04
N TYR A 232 18.17 -1.28 4.34
CA TYR A 232 19.30 -2.18 4.49
C TYR A 232 19.80 -2.67 3.13
N THR A 233 21.11 -2.93 3.04
CA THR A 233 21.72 -3.69 1.94
C THR A 233 21.20 -5.13 1.96
N PRO A 234 21.34 -5.90 0.86
CA PRO A 234 20.97 -7.32 0.85
C PRO A 234 21.74 -8.19 1.87
N THR A 235 22.88 -7.72 2.37
CA THR A 235 23.66 -8.38 3.44
C THR A 235 23.19 -8.00 4.84
N GLY A 236 22.21 -7.09 4.98
CA GLY A 236 21.65 -6.68 6.26
C GLY A 236 22.33 -5.48 6.92
N GLU A 237 23.18 -4.75 6.19
CA GLU A 237 23.83 -3.55 6.69
C GLU A 237 22.91 -2.34 6.51
N ILE A 238 22.82 -1.48 7.53
CA ILE A 238 21.93 -0.32 7.47
C ILE A 238 22.42 0.70 6.42
N LEU A 239 21.49 1.26 5.66
CA LEU A 239 21.74 2.30 4.68
C LEU A 239 21.39 3.68 5.25
N PRO A 240 22.18 4.73 4.96
CA PRO A 240 21.85 6.11 5.31
C PRO A 240 20.80 6.67 4.34
N LEU A 241 19.65 5.99 4.25
CA LEU A 241 18.54 6.26 3.35
C LEU A 241 17.27 6.46 4.17
N VAL A 242 16.59 7.57 3.94
CA VAL A 242 15.33 7.92 4.58
C VAL A 242 14.28 8.16 3.50
N GLU A 243 13.14 7.50 3.64
CA GLU A 243 11.91 7.87 2.92
C GLU A 243 11.13 8.81 3.86
N THR A 244 10.93 10.07 3.49
CA THR A 244 10.44 11.10 4.43
C THR A 244 9.04 10.83 5.01
N ALA A 245 8.31 9.85 4.47
CA ALA A 245 7.03 9.40 5.01
C ALA A 245 7.16 8.61 6.33
N TYR A 246 8.32 8.01 6.59
CA TYR A 246 8.57 7.14 7.74
C TYR A 246 9.93 7.50 8.36
N PRO A 247 9.95 8.22 9.50
CA PRO A 247 11.21 8.63 10.10
C PRO A 247 12.03 7.41 10.54
N PRO A 248 13.35 7.40 10.25
CA PRO A 248 14.22 6.29 10.60
C PRO A 248 14.53 6.29 12.10
N GLN A 249 14.95 5.13 12.60
CA GLN A 249 15.60 5.00 13.90
C GLN A 249 16.88 4.19 13.70
N PHE A 250 17.97 4.86 13.30
CA PHE A 250 19.22 4.18 12.92
C PHE A 250 19.90 3.43 14.07
N ASP A 251 19.60 3.81 15.31
CA ASP A 251 20.04 3.17 16.54
C ASP A 251 19.21 1.93 16.91
N ARG A 252 18.08 1.68 16.24
CA ARG A 252 17.30 0.44 16.40
C ARG A 252 18.12 -0.74 15.88
N ILE A 253 18.58 -1.57 16.81
CA ILE A 253 19.28 -2.82 16.50
C ILE A 253 18.25 -3.90 16.18
N ILE A 254 18.14 -4.27 14.90
CA ILE A 254 17.33 -5.42 14.45
C ILE A 254 18.28 -6.53 14.03
N SER A 255 18.15 -7.69 14.69
CA SER A 255 18.89 -8.88 14.29
C SER A 255 18.30 -9.44 12.99
N MET A 256 19.13 -9.58 11.97
CA MET A 256 18.67 -10.13 10.69
C MET A 256 18.26 -11.59 10.84
N PRO A 257 17.09 -11.99 10.33
CA PRO A 257 16.63 -13.35 10.49
C PRO A 257 17.47 -14.31 9.64
N SER A 258 17.64 -15.54 10.10
CA SER A 258 18.32 -16.61 9.33
C SER A 258 17.62 -16.92 8.00
N THR A 259 16.34 -16.56 7.88
CA THR A 259 15.53 -16.68 6.67
C THR A 259 15.79 -15.58 5.62
N LEU A 260 16.60 -14.56 5.92
CA LEU A 260 16.85 -13.43 5.02
C LEU A 260 17.33 -13.86 3.61
N PRO A 261 18.32 -14.77 3.45
CA PRO A 261 18.74 -15.22 2.12
C PRO A 261 17.61 -15.90 1.33
N GLN A 262 16.73 -16.63 2.03
CA GLN A 262 15.58 -17.28 1.43
C GLN A 262 14.53 -16.24 0.98
N MET A 263 14.20 -15.25 1.82
CA MET A 263 13.29 -14.16 1.45
C MET A 263 13.79 -13.38 0.23
N ILE A 264 15.10 -13.12 0.15
CA ILE A 264 15.73 -12.49 -1.03
C ILE A 264 15.51 -13.35 -2.27
N SER A 265 15.83 -14.65 -2.21
CA SER A 265 15.65 -15.56 -3.34
C SER A 265 14.19 -15.64 -3.82
N LEU A 266 13.23 -15.67 -2.89
CA LEU A 266 11.80 -15.65 -3.19
C LEU A 266 11.38 -14.32 -3.84
N ALA A 267 11.85 -13.18 -3.33
CA ALA A 267 11.59 -11.86 -3.91
C ALA A 267 12.14 -11.74 -5.34
N GLU A 268 13.35 -12.23 -5.60
CA GLU A 268 13.94 -12.26 -6.95
C GLU A 268 13.15 -13.17 -7.91
N THR A 269 12.67 -14.30 -7.42
CA THR A 269 11.81 -15.21 -8.19
C THR A 269 10.51 -14.52 -8.60
N LEU A 270 9.82 -13.86 -7.66
CA LEU A 270 8.54 -13.17 -7.92
C LEU A 270 8.70 -11.90 -8.77
N SER A 271 9.87 -11.26 -8.76
CA SER A 271 10.13 -10.03 -9.52
C SER A 271 10.77 -10.26 -10.89
N CYS A 272 11.04 -11.51 -11.26
CA CYS A 272 11.67 -11.86 -12.53
C CYS A 272 10.90 -11.26 -13.73
N GLY A 273 11.62 -10.58 -14.64
CA GLY A 273 11.02 -9.96 -15.82
C GLY A 273 10.19 -8.69 -15.57
N ILE A 274 10.21 -8.16 -14.35
CA ILE A 274 9.50 -6.93 -13.96
C ILE A 274 10.53 -5.82 -13.69
N PRO A 275 10.38 -4.62 -14.28
CA PRO A 275 11.35 -3.54 -14.11
C PRO A 275 11.54 -3.14 -12.64
N PHE A 276 10.45 -2.97 -11.92
CA PHE A 276 10.48 -2.70 -10.49
C PHE A 276 9.32 -3.41 -9.79
N LEU A 277 9.60 -4.09 -8.68
CA LEU A 277 8.59 -4.68 -7.81
C LEU A 277 9.10 -4.67 -6.37
N ARG A 278 8.27 -4.17 -5.45
CA ARG A 278 8.50 -4.38 -4.02
C ARG A 278 7.76 -5.66 -3.61
N VAL A 279 8.45 -6.55 -2.92
CA VAL A 279 7.91 -7.83 -2.42
C VAL A 279 8.00 -7.81 -0.91
N ASP A 280 6.86 -8.01 -0.24
CA ASP A 280 6.78 -7.93 1.21
C ASP A 280 6.65 -9.33 1.80
N PHE A 281 7.41 -9.58 2.87
CA PHE A 281 7.35 -10.81 3.64
C PHE A 281 7.31 -10.52 5.14
N TYR A 282 6.69 -11.43 5.87
CA TYR A 282 6.85 -11.59 7.31
C TYR A 282 7.64 -12.86 7.59
N THR A 283 8.31 -12.93 8.74
CA THR A 283 8.99 -14.16 9.19
C THR A 283 8.75 -14.39 10.67
N ILE A 284 8.47 -15.63 11.06
CA ILE A 284 8.30 -16.05 12.47
C ILE A 284 9.12 -17.33 12.65
N GLY A 285 10.25 -17.24 13.36
CA GLY A 285 11.21 -18.35 13.38
C GLY A 285 11.72 -18.65 11.97
N MET A 286 11.46 -19.87 11.48
CA MET A 286 11.85 -20.31 10.13
C MET A 286 10.71 -20.20 9.10
N ASP A 287 9.50 -19.86 9.53
CA ASP A 287 8.35 -19.71 8.64
C ASP A 287 8.36 -18.33 7.99
N ILE A 288 8.14 -18.28 6.68
CA ILE A 288 8.07 -17.07 5.87
C ILE A 288 6.64 -16.95 5.34
N PHE A 289 6.07 -15.75 5.42
CA PHE A 289 4.72 -15.46 4.94
C PHE A 289 4.74 -14.31 3.95
N PHE A 290 4.16 -14.52 2.78
CA PHE A 290 3.92 -13.50 1.78
C PHE A 290 2.94 -12.43 2.31
N GLY A 291 3.35 -11.16 2.19
CA GLY A 291 2.55 -10.00 2.55
C GLY A 291 1.83 -9.39 1.35
N GLU A 292 2.58 -8.71 0.47
CA GLU A 292 2.03 -8.07 -0.72
C GLU A 292 3.07 -7.87 -1.84
N LEU A 293 2.57 -7.62 -3.06
CA LEU A 293 3.35 -7.17 -4.21
C LEU A 293 2.97 -5.72 -4.50
N THR A 294 3.95 -4.82 -4.52
CA THR A 294 3.71 -3.38 -4.72
C THR A 294 4.55 -2.83 -5.86
N PHE A 295 3.88 -2.28 -6.87
CA PHE A 295 4.53 -1.70 -8.06
C PHE A 295 5.02 -0.27 -7.83
N PHE A 296 4.30 0.51 -7.00
CA PHE A 296 4.61 1.93 -6.79
C PHE A 296 4.58 2.26 -5.29
N PRO A 297 5.63 1.90 -4.52
CA PRO A 297 5.75 2.24 -3.12
C PRO A 297 5.52 3.74 -2.93
N THR A 298 4.65 4.09 -1.99
CA THR A 298 4.22 5.48 -1.74
C THR A 298 3.82 6.26 -3.01
N SER A 299 3.28 5.55 -4.02
CA SER A 299 2.92 6.07 -5.33
C SER A 299 4.11 6.63 -6.15
N GLY A 300 5.36 6.46 -5.69
CA GLY A 300 6.52 7.17 -6.24
C GLY A 300 6.44 8.68 -6.06
N MET A 301 5.83 9.12 -4.96
CA MET A 301 5.52 10.52 -4.65
C MET A 301 6.09 10.95 -3.28
N THR A 302 7.13 10.25 -2.81
CA THR A 302 7.80 10.55 -1.54
C THR A 302 9.28 10.85 -1.79
N PRO A 303 9.79 11.99 -1.29
CA PRO A 303 11.21 12.30 -1.34
C PRO A 303 12.06 11.30 -0.54
N PHE A 304 13.28 11.10 -1.01
CA PHE A 304 14.32 10.40 -0.27
C PHE A 304 15.35 11.40 0.27
N GLU A 305 15.88 11.13 1.46
CA GLU A 305 16.98 11.87 2.06
C GLU A 305 18.14 10.93 2.41
N PRO A 306 19.40 11.32 2.16
CA PRO A 306 19.81 12.48 1.36
C PRO A 306 19.28 12.48 -0.09
N LYS A 307 19.05 13.67 -0.66
CA LYS A 307 18.38 13.87 -1.97
C LYS A 307 18.98 13.09 -3.15
N ASP A 308 20.25 12.73 -3.09
CA ASP A 308 20.93 11.97 -4.14
C ASP A 308 20.47 10.50 -4.21
N TRP A 309 19.83 9.97 -3.17
CA TRP A 309 19.30 8.61 -3.18
C TRP A 309 18.22 8.36 -4.23
N ASP A 310 17.35 9.33 -4.51
CA ASP A 310 16.34 9.16 -5.56
C ASP A 310 17.03 8.93 -6.93
N LYS A 311 18.16 9.59 -7.18
CA LYS A 311 18.99 9.32 -8.36
C LYS A 311 19.69 7.97 -8.29
N LYS A 312 20.31 7.61 -7.15
CA LYS A 312 21.00 6.30 -6.98
C LYS A 312 20.05 5.12 -7.24
N LEU A 313 18.85 5.16 -6.65
CA LEU A 313 17.81 4.16 -6.90
C LEU A 313 17.33 4.21 -8.36
N GLY A 314 17.25 5.41 -8.94
CA GLY A 314 16.93 5.60 -10.34
C GLY A 314 17.94 4.89 -11.25
N ASP A 315 19.24 5.05 -11.00
CA ASP A 315 20.31 4.45 -11.79
C ASP A 315 20.28 2.90 -11.74
N MET A 316 19.74 2.31 -10.67
CA MET A 316 19.54 0.85 -10.56
C MET A 316 18.37 0.33 -11.42
N LEU A 317 17.41 1.19 -11.78
CA LEU A 317 16.20 0.83 -12.51
C LEU A 317 16.38 1.02 -14.03
N ILE A 318 16.45 -0.08 -14.75
CA ILE A 318 16.42 -0.10 -16.21
C ILE A 318 14.96 -0.12 -16.66
N LEU A 319 14.53 0.91 -17.38
CA LEU A 319 13.19 0.98 -17.95
C LEU A 319 13.07 0.07 -19.18
N PRO A 320 11.91 -0.57 -19.38
CA PRO A 320 11.65 -1.31 -20.61
C PRO A 320 11.52 -0.37 -21.80
N THR A 321 11.58 -0.91 -23.01
CA THR A 321 11.26 -0.15 -24.22
C THR A 321 9.84 0.41 -24.12
N LYS A 322 9.65 1.66 -24.54
CA LYS A 322 8.34 2.31 -24.47
C LYS A 322 7.34 1.57 -25.38
N ASN A 323 6.36 0.91 -24.77
CA ASN A 323 5.21 0.40 -25.51
C ASN A 323 4.43 1.61 -26.06
N LYS A 324 4.11 1.57 -27.36
CA LYS A 324 3.39 2.65 -28.04
C LYS A 324 1.95 2.76 -27.57
#